data_AF-A0A954UM46-F1
#
_entry.id   AF-A0A954UM46-F1
#
_cell.length_a   1.000
_cell.length_b   1.000
_cell.length_c   1.000
_cell.angle_alpha   90.00
_cell.angle_beta   90.00
_cell.angle_gamma   90.00
#
_symmetry.space_group_name_H-M   'P 1'
#
loop_
_entity.id
_entity.type
_entity.pdbx_description
1 polymer ?
#
loop_
_entity_poly.entity_id
_entity_poly.type
_entity_poly.pdbx_seq_one_letter_code
_entity_poly.pdbx_strand_id
1 'polypeptide(L)'
;MRDVPITKFAEKLRRGLELTEDEWTDLFQHLFEAIRNYVAAQISPSVQSRVGPSTAASDAIQGGVKAVRRQKEPPKNRQEFMNLLRTIVRRRVTEAVRGAQSGRRDVRRSLDAEVLHETAASNETSLEI
;
A
#
# COMPACT_ATOMS: atom_id res chain seq x y z
N MET A 1 -24.03 1.28 19.29
CA MET A 1 -23.78 0.82 17.91
C MET A 1 -23.97 -0.68 17.89
N ARG A 2 -24.84 -1.22 17.03
CA ARG A 2 -24.93 -2.68 16.82
C ARG A 2 -23.72 -3.09 15.99
N ASP A 3 -22.92 -4.05 16.46
CA ASP A 3 -21.84 -4.65 15.67
C ASP A 3 -22.43 -5.20 14.37
N VAL A 4 -22.22 -4.52 13.25
CA VAL A 4 -22.59 -5.05 11.94
C VAL A 4 -21.57 -6.13 11.59
N PRO A 5 -21.97 -7.41 11.44
CA PRO A 5 -21.02 -8.47 11.19
C PRO A 5 -20.31 -8.23 9.86
N ILE A 6 -18.97 -8.23 9.86
CA ILE A 6 -18.16 -8.15 8.64
C ILE A 6 -18.58 -9.18 7.58
N THR A 7 -19.17 -10.30 8.01
CA THR A 7 -19.75 -11.34 7.16
C THR A 7 -20.90 -10.83 6.29
N LYS A 8 -21.71 -9.88 6.78
CA LYS A 8 -22.79 -9.25 5.99
C LYS A 8 -22.24 -8.46 4.82
N PHE A 9 -21.16 -7.69 5.04
CA PHE A 9 -20.49 -6.93 3.98
C PHE A 9 -19.80 -7.87 2.99
N ALA A 10 -19.08 -8.89 3.48
CA ALA A 10 -18.40 -9.86 2.63
C ALA A 10 -19.38 -10.62 1.71
N GLU A 11 -20.54 -11.04 2.22
CA GLU A 11 -21.56 -11.74 1.45
C GLU A 11 -22.23 -10.85 0.41
N LYS A 12 -22.53 -9.58 0.74
CA LYS A 12 -23.01 -8.60 -0.24
C LYS A 12 -22.02 -8.42 -1.38
N LEU A 13 -20.75 -8.20 -1.04
CA LEU A 13 -19.68 -8.01 -2.03
C LEU A 13 -19.50 -9.24 -2.92
N ARG A 14 -19.58 -10.46 -2.37
CA ARG A 14 -19.54 -11.69 -3.16
C ARG A 14 -20.66 -11.79 -4.17
N ARG A 15 -21.87 -11.37 -3.79
CA ARG A 15 -23.05 -11.35 -4.67
C ARG A 15 -22.97 -10.24 -5.73
N GLY A 16 -21.86 -9.50 -5.80
CA GLY A 16 -21.70 -8.36 -6.70
C GLY A 16 -22.49 -7.14 -6.28
N LEU A 17 -23.11 -7.15 -5.09
CA LEU A 17 -23.87 -6.01 -4.59
C LEU A 17 -22.93 -4.89 -4.19
N GLU A 18 -23.40 -3.67 -4.39
CA GLU A 18 -22.72 -2.48 -3.91
C GLU A 18 -23.04 -2.24 -2.44
N LEU A 19 -22.05 -1.73 -1.71
CA LEU A 19 -22.27 -1.23 -0.37
C LEU A 19 -22.85 0.17 -0.49
N THR A 20 -23.87 0.45 0.31
CA THR A 20 -24.36 1.83 0.48
C THR A 20 -23.29 2.70 1.16
N GLU A 21 -23.43 4.02 1.10
CA GLU A 21 -22.50 4.97 1.72
C GLU A 21 -22.36 4.74 3.23
N ASP A 22 -23.47 4.47 3.92
CA ASP A 22 -23.48 4.12 5.35
C ASP A 22 -22.72 2.83 5.63
N GLU A 23 -22.96 1.78 4.83
CA GLU A 23 -22.28 0.48 4.98
C GLU A 23 -20.77 0.58 4.70
N TRP A 24 -20.39 1.46 3.76
CA TRP A 24 -19.00 1.79 3.53
C TRP A 24 -18.39 2.50 4.73
N THR A 25 -19.09 3.48 5.29
CA THR A 25 -18.64 4.23 6.46
C THR A 25 -18.44 3.33 7.68
N ASP A 26 -19.40 2.44 7.96
CA ASP A 26 -19.31 1.45 9.04
C ASP A 26 -18.11 0.51 8.86
N LEU A 27 -17.97 -0.07 7.66
CA LEU A 27 -16.87 -0.97 7.32
C LEU A 27 -15.52 -0.25 7.47
N PHE A 28 -15.43 0.99 6.99
CA PHE A 28 -14.22 1.79 7.03
C PHE A 28 -13.84 2.12 8.48
N GLN A 29 -14.77 2.63 9.30
CA GLN A 29 -14.51 2.96 10.70
C GLN A 29 -14.02 1.74 11.51
N HIS A 30 -14.59 0.56 11.27
CA HIS A 30 -14.21 -0.67 11.98
C HIS A 30 -12.81 -1.20 11.63
N LEU A 31 -12.30 -0.89 10.44
CA LEU A 31 -11.07 -1.47 9.92
C LEU A 31 -9.92 -0.49 9.86
N PHE A 32 -10.22 0.79 9.64
CA PHE A 32 -9.23 1.81 9.30
C PHE A 32 -8.12 1.91 10.34
N GLU A 33 -8.46 2.03 11.62
CA GLU A 33 -7.45 2.22 12.65
C GLU A 33 -6.57 0.98 12.84
N ALA A 34 -7.16 -0.21 12.81
CA ALA A 34 -6.43 -1.47 12.90
C ALA A 34 -5.47 -1.66 11.71
N ILE A 35 -5.92 -1.33 10.50
CA ILE A 35 -5.09 -1.42 9.29
C ILE A 35 -4.02 -0.34 9.27
N ARG A 36 -4.33 0.90 9.63
CA ARG A 36 -3.38 2.00 9.73
C ARG A 36 -2.26 1.70 10.71
N ASN A 37 -2.60 1.19 11.89
CA ASN A 37 -1.61 0.79 12.91
C ASN A 37 -0.72 -0.36 12.40
N TYR A 38 -1.31 -1.32 11.68
CA TYR A 38 -0.55 -2.39 11.02
C TYR A 38 0.39 -1.84 9.94
N VAL A 39 -0.06 -0.92 9.08
CA VAL A 39 0.78 -0.26 8.07
C VAL A 39 1.94 0.46 8.76
N ALA A 40 1.67 1.31 9.75
CA ALA A 40 2.70 2.07 10.46
C ALA A 40 3.76 1.16 11.10
N ALA A 41 3.36 0.00 11.63
CA ALA A 41 4.30 -0.98 12.20
C ALA A 41 5.15 -1.71 11.14
N GLN A 42 4.74 -1.75 9.87
CA GLN A 42 5.42 -2.50 8.81
C GLN A 42 6.41 -1.65 7.99
N ILE A 43 6.33 -0.31 8.07
CA ILE A 43 7.21 0.59 7.32
C ILE A 43 8.00 1.51 8.23
N SER A 44 9.28 1.71 7.91
CA SER A 44 10.13 2.63 8.67
C SER A 44 9.63 4.08 8.57
N PRO A 45 9.92 4.94 9.56
CA PRO A 45 9.46 6.33 9.57
C PRO A 45 9.79 7.11 8.28
N SER A 46 10.95 6.84 7.67
CA SER A 46 11.38 7.45 6.41
C SER A 46 10.54 7.03 5.19
N VAL A 47 9.86 5.89 5.26
CA VAL A 47 8.92 5.41 4.23
C VAL A 47 7.51 5.89 4.56
N GLN A 48 7.16 6.02 5.85
CA GLN A 48 5.87 6.56 6.29
C GLN A 48 5.64 7.99 5.77
N SER A 49 6.68 8.84 5.76
CA SER A 49 6.58 10.20 5.21
C SER A 49 6.29 10.26 3.71
N ARG A 50 6.55 9.17 2.97
CA ARG A 50 6.29 9.07 1.52
C ARG A 50 4.98 8.37 1.19
N VAL A 51 4.62 7.35 1.97
CA VAL A 51 3.48 6.47 1.69
C VAL A 51 2.21 6.95 2.38
N GLY A 52 2.32 7.63 3.52
CA GLY A 52 1.18 8.06 4.33
C GLY A 52 0.39 6.87 4.88
N PRO A 53 0.57 6.47 6.16
CA PRO A 53 -0.08 5.29 6.73
C PRO A 53 -1.61 5.29 6.58
N SER A 54 -2.24 6.47 6.64
CA SER A 54 -3.67 6.67 6.42
C SER A 54 -4.09 6.40 4.98
N THR A 55 -3.35 6.92 4.00
CA THR A 55 -3.62 6.71 2.56
C THR A 55 -3.49 5.23 2.21
N ALA A 56 -2.40 4.59 2.64
CA ALA A 56 -2.18 3.17 2.41
C ALA A 56 -3.24 2.28 3.08
N ALA A 57 -3.73 2.67 4.26
CA ALA A 57 -4.83 1.97 4.91
C ALA A 57 -6.14 2.09 4.12
N SER A 58 -6.47 3.30 3.64
CA SER A 58 -7.65 3.54 2.80
C SER A 58 -7.61 2.71 1.51
N ASP A 59 -6.49 2.75 0.80
CA ASP A 59 -6.27 2.00 -0.45
C ASP A 59 -6.36 0.49 -0.22
N ALA A 60 -5.85 0.00 0.91
CA ALA A 60 -5.91 -1.41 1.24
C ALA A 60 -7.34 -1.88 1.54
N ILE A 61 -8.17 -1.05 2.19
CA ILE A 61 -9.58 -1.36 2.43
C ILE A 61 -10.34 -1.37 1.09
N GLN A 62 -10.15 -0.36 0.24
CA GLN A 62 -10.75 -0.31 -1.10
C GLN A 62 -10.32 -1.49 -1.98
N GLY A 63 -9.02 -1.82 -1.97
CA GLY A 63 -8.46 -2.98 -2.67
C GLY A 63 -8.99 -4.31 -2.11
N GLY A 64 -9.16 -4.39 -0.79
CA GLY A 64 -9.79 -5.50 -0.08
C GLY A 64 -11.19 -5.79 -0.55
N VAL A 65 -12.02 -4.75 -0.59
CA VAL A 65 -13.40 -4.84 -1.08
C VAL A 65 -13.45 -5.33 -2.54
N LYS A 66 -12.58 -4.79 -3.41
CA LYS A 66 -12.46 -5.25 -4.80
C LYS A 66 -11.96 -6.71 -4.90
N ALA A 67 -11.08 -7.13 -4.00
CA ALA A 67 -10.54 -8.49 -3.97
C ALA A 67 -11.57 -9.52 -3.50
N VAL A 68 -12.45 -9.16 -2.56
CA VAL A 68 -13.57 -10.02 -2.13
C VAL A 68 -14.50 -10.32 -3.31
N ARG A 69 -14.81 -9.31 -4.14
CA ARG A 69 -15.62 -9.49 -5.37
C ARG A 69 -15.02 -10.48 -6.37
N ARG A 70 -13.72 -10.72 -6.31
CA ARG A 70 -12.97 -11.60 -7.24
C ARG A 70 -12.70 -12.99 -6.67
N GLN A 71 -13.04 -13.24 -5.40
CA GLN A 71 -12.79 -14.53 -4.76
C GLN A 71 -13.94 -15.52 -4.98
N LYS A 72 -13.59 -16.80 -5.14
CA LYS A 72 -14.56 -17.89 -5.25
C LYS A 72 -15.34 -18.11 -3.94
N GLU A 73 -14.69 -17.91 -2.80
CA GLU A 73 -15.29 -17.98 -1.47
C GLU A 73 -15.07 -16.67 -0.71
N PRO A 74 -16.12 -16.11 -0.09
CA PRO A 74 -15.97 -14.93 0.75
C PRO A 74 -15.35 -15.34 2.10
N PRO A 75 -14.67 -14.42 2.79
CA PRO A 75 -14.25 -14.65 4.17
C PRO A 75 -15.48 -14.95 5.05
N LYS A 76 -15.40 -16.07 5.79
CA LYS A 76 -16.51 -16.63 6.59
C LYS A 76 -16.68 -15.93 7.93
N ASN A 77 -15.67 -15.20 8.37
CA ASN A 77 -15.65 -14.50 9.66
C ASN A 77 -14.75 -13.25 9.57
N ARG A 78 -14.78 -12.44 10.64
CA ARG A 78 -13.97 -11.24 10.78
C ARG A 78 -12.47 -11.51 10.65
N GLN A 79 -11.98 -12.63 11.19
CA GLN A 79 -10.56 -12.94 11.20
C GLN A 79 -10.03 -13.21 9.79
N GLU A 80 -10.77 -13.97 8.98
CA GLU A 80 -10.46 -14.21 7.57
C GLU A 80 -10.46 -12.92 6.75
N PHE A 81 -11.45 -12.04 6.99
CA PHE A 81 -11.49 -10.73 6.35
C PHE A 81 -10.26 -9.88 6.70
N MET A 82 -9.90 -9.84 7.99
CA MET A 82 -8.71 -9.13 8.46
C MET A 82 -7.42 -9.72 7.88
N ASN A 83 -7.32 -11.04 7.75
CA ASN A 83 -6.17 -11.71 7.15
C ASN A 83 -6.04 -11.38 5.65
N LEU A 84 -7.16 -11.34 4.93
CA LEU A 84 -7.20 -10.90 3.54
C LEU A 84 -6.69 -9.46 3.40
N LEU A 85 -7.22 -8.53 4.21
CA LEU A 85 -6.78 -7.13 4.20
C LEU A 85 -5.29 -7.02 4.51
N ARG A 86 -4.79 -7.68 5.56
CA ARG A 86 -3.37 -7.69 5.91
C ARG A 86 -2.49 -8.21 4.77
N THR A 87 -2.96 -9.22 4.03
CA THR A 87 -2.26 -9.76 2.86
C THR A 87 -2.16 -8.72 1.74
N ILE A 88 -3.25 -8.00 1.47
CA ILE A 88 -3.29 -6.93 0.47
C ILE A 88 -2.39 -5.77 0.88
N VAL A 89 -2.49 -5.33 2.13
CA VAL A 89 -1.59 -4.32 2.72
C VAL A 89 -0.14 -4.76 2.55
N ARG A 90 0.20 -5.99 2.93
CA ARG A 90 1.58 -6.49 2.85
C ARG A 90 2.11 -6.48 1.42
N ARG A 91 1.30 -6.90 0.44
CA ARG A 91 1.68 -6.81 -0.99
C ARG A 91 1.92 -5.37 -1.43
N ARG A 92 1.00 -4.45 -1.13
CA ARG A 92 1.11 -3.02 -1.47
C ARG A 92 2.29 -2.34 -0.80
N VAL A 93 2.51 -2.59 0.49
CA VAL A 93 3.66 -2.09 1.24
C VAL A 93 4.95 -2.64 0.64
N THR A 94 5.00 -3.93 0.29
CA THR A 94 6.19 -4.52 -0.35
C THR A 94 6.46 -3.88 -1.71
N GLU A 95 5.43 -3.66 -2.53
CA GLU A 95 5.55 -2.94 -3.80
C GLU A 95 6.05 -1.50 -3.62
N ALA A 96 5.48 -0.76 -2.65
CA ALA A 96 5.86 0.62 -2.36
C ALA A 96 7.30 0.73 -1.82
N VAL A 97 7.69 -0.18 -0.92
CA VAL A 97 9.06 -0.27 -0.40
C VAL A 97 10.03 -0.61 -1.52
N ARG A 98 9.70 -1.58 -2.38
CA ARG A 98 10.52 -1.93 -3.55
C ARG A 98 10.64 -0.77 -4.53
N GLY A 99 9.54 -0.08 -4.84
CA GLY A 99 9.54 1.12 -5.69
C GLY A 99 10.38 2.25 -5.09
N ALA A 100 10.30 2.48 -3.78
CA ALA A 100 11.12 3.47 -3.09
C ALA A 100 12.61 3.09 -3.05
N GLN A 101 12.93 1.79 -2.97
CA GLN A 101 14.30 1.28 -3.03
C GLN A 101 14.87 1.34 -4.46
N SER A 102 14.09 0.98 -5.48
CA SER A 102 14.48 1.16 -6.89
C SER A 102 14.70 2.63 -7.20
N GLY A 103 13.79 3.53 -6.83
CA GLY A 103 13.99 4.97 -7.04
C GLY A 103 15.23 5.53 -6.34
N ARG A 104 15.59 5.02 -5.15
CA ARG A 104 16.88 5.37 -4.51
C ARG A 104 18.09 4.82 -5.27
N ARG A 105 17.98 3.59 -5.79
CA ARG A 105 19.05 2.97 -6.60
C ARG A 105 19.23 3.72 -7.92
N ASP A 106 18.14 4.14 -8.55
CA ASP A 106 18.15 4.90 -9.79
C ASP A 106 18.70 6.30 -9.58
N VAL A 107 18.29 7.01 -8.51
CA VAL A 107 18.88 8.31 -8.14
C VAL A 107 20.38 8.19 -7.84
N ARG A 108 20.80 7.16 -7.10
CA ARG A 108 22.23 6.94 -6.83
C ARG A 108 23.00 6.64 -8.11
N ARG A 109 22.42 5.85 -9.03
CA ARG A 109 23.03 5.56 -10.33
C ARG A 109 23.13 6.79 -11.22
N SER A 110 22.12 7.67 -11.22
CA SER A 110 22.16 8.95 -11.93
C SER A 110 23.23 9.87 -11.36
N LEU A 111 23.34 9.97 -10.03
CA LEU A 111 24.41 10.75 -9.38
C LEU A 111 25.80 10.16 -9.66
N ASP A 112 25.98 8.85 -9.60
CA ASP A 112 27.26 8.20 -9.93
C ASP A 112 27.62 8.40 -11.42
N ALA A 113 26.63 8.43 -12.32
CA ALA A 113 26.83 8.70 -13.75
C ALA A 113 27.18 10.18 -14.02
N GLU A 114 26.53 11.13 -13.33
CA GLU A 114 26.85 12.56 -13.41
C GLU A 114 28.27 12.83 -12.92
N VAL A 115 28.67 12.24 -11.78
CA VAL A 115 30.04 12.39 -11.23
C VAL A 115 31.08 11.85 -12.22
N LEU A 116 30.86 10.67 -12.81
CA LEU A 116 31.76 10.09 -13.81
C LEU A 116 31.85 10.97 -15.08
N HIS A 117 30.75 11.61 -15.48
CA HIS A 117 30.72 12.52 -16.64
C HIS A 117 31.46 13.83 -16.35
N GLU A 118 31.35 14.37 -15.13
CA GLU A 118 32.13 15.54 -14.68
C GLU A 118 33.63 15.23 -14.57
N THR A 119 34.00 14.02 -14.12
CA THR A 119 35.42 13.62 -14.04
C THR A 119 36.03 13.39 -15.42
N ALA A 120 35.26 12.82 -16.35
CA ALA A 120 35.71 12.65 -17.74
C ALA A 120 35.88 14.00 -18.46
N ALA A 121 34.91 14.91 -18.34
CA ALA A 121 34.98 16.25 -18.94
C ALA A 121 36.11 17.12 -18.36
N SER A 122 36.41 16.98 -17.06
CA SER A 122 37.52 17.70 -16.41
C SER A 122 38.89 17.19 -16.84
N ASN A 123 39.01 15.90 -17.19
CA ASN A 123 40.25 15.31 -17.71
C ASN A 123 40.51 15.65 -19.17
N GLU A 124 39.48 15.83 -20.00
CA GLU A 124 39.66 16.25 -21.41
C GLU A 124 40.07 17.73 -21.52
N THR A 125 39.64 18.58 -20.60
CA THR A 125 40.01 20.02 -20.59
C THR A 125 41.46 20.27 -20.11
N SER A 126 42.09 19.29 -19.45
CA SER A 126 43.46 19.42 -18.92
C SER A 126 44.55 18.91 -19.88
N LEU A 127 44.19 18.38 -21.05
CA LEU A 127 45.13 17.86 -22.06
C LEU A 127 45.33 18.81 -23.26
N GLU A 128 44.68 19.98 -23.25
CA GLU A 128 44.90 21.07 -24.20
C GLU A 128 45.62 22.27 -23.56
N ILE A 129 46.82 22.06 -23.00
CA ILE A 129 47.80 23.14 -22.73
C ILE A 129 49.19 22.67 -23.14
#